data_AF-A0AAN8FU58-F1
#
_entry.id   AF-A0AAN8FU58-F1
#
_cell.length_a   1.000
_cell.length_b   1.000
_cell.length_c   1.000
_cell.angle_alpha   90.00
_cell.angle_beta   90.00
_cell.angle_gamma   90.00
#
_symmetry.space_group_name_H-M   'P 1'
#
loop_
_entity.id
_entity.type
_entity.pdbx_description
1 polymer ?
#
loop_
_entity_poly.entity_id
_entity_poly.type
_entity_poly.pdbx_seq_one_letter_code
_entity_poly.pdbx_strand_id
1 'polypeptide(L)'
;MSSSALSSSFYAIVIAFSMSVIVSSTCKLTYDFIAGLAGVQSKEFGCFSITIDLAISYFSALLLFLLGFDRFAAFSSPHLYDRLMKSRPLGCILIGLLVFSTVITLLIYKISGLGRSFDENAMNDYASDRISVQVSNYIFHALPIVSSVFYLLAYKSLRSKREDVVSQATKILLDKFERSMLNQGMWILIVYLLMRLDQLVSAFWDQGQGIPFNAQPLSLQNSHL
;
A
#
# COMPACT_ATOMS: atom_id res chain seq x y z
N MET A 1 20.36 -3.74 -25.81
CA MET A 1 20.30 -2.32 -25.41
C MET A 1 18.87 -1.99 -24.98
N SER A 2 18.57 -1.99 -23.67
CA SER A 2 17.42 -1.26 -23.05
C SER A 2 17.56 -1.13 -21.51
N SER A 3 18.78 -1.25 -20.97
CA SER A 3 19.04 -1.27 -19.52
C SER A 3 18.67 0.04 -18.81
N SER A 4 18.65 1.19 -19.50
CA SER A 4 18.35 2.49 -18.89
C SER A 4 16.86 2.71 -18.66
N ALA A 5 16.00 2.22 -19.55
CA ALA A 5 14.55 2.40 -19.44
C ALA A 5 13.95 1.61 -18.26
N LEU A 6 14.45 0.40 -18.04
CA LEU A 6 14.06 -0.56 -17.00
C LEU A 6 14.43 -0.10 -15.58
N SER A 7 15.44 0.75 -15.51
CA SER A 7 15.81 1.47 -14.31
C SER A 7 14.82 2.62 -14.04
N SER A 8 14.44 3.35 -15.08
CA SER A 8 13.59 4.53 -14.95
C SER A 8 12.17 4.24 -14.48
N SER A 9 11.52 3.17 -14.94
CA SER A 9 10.13 2.85 -14.57
C SER A 9 10.02 2.43 -13.10
N PHE A 10 10.87 1.50 -12.68
CA PHE A 10 10.91 1.02 -11.31
C PHE A 10 11.18 2.14 -10.31
N TYR A 11 12.21 2.96 -10.55
CA TYR A 11 12.51 4.07 -9.64
C TYR A 11 11.36 5.08 -9.59
N ALA A 12 10.65 5.33 -10.69
CA ALA A 12 9.47 6.19 -10.67
C ALA A 12 8.35 5.61 -9.78
N ILE A 13 8.09 4.31 -9.85
CA ILE A 13 7.09 3.64 -8.99
C ILE A 13 7.54 3.69 -7.51
N VAL A 14 8.82 3.39 -7.24
CA VAL A 14 9.38 3.45 -5.89
C VAL A 14 9.32 4.86 -5.31
N ILE A 15 9.65 5.89 -6.09
CA ILE A 15 9.54 7.30 -5.67
C ILE A 15 8.08 7.65 -5.38
N ALA A 16 7.14 7.28 -6.25
CA ALA A 16 5.71 7.52 -6.02
C ALA A 16 5.23 6.82 -4.74
N PHE A 17 5.69 5.60 -4.48
CA PHE A 17 5.40 4.85 -3.26
C PHE A 17 5.96 5.56 -2.03
N SER A 18 7.25 5.92 -2.04
CA SER A 18 7.89 6.65 -0.93
C SER A 18 7.19 7.97 -0.64
N MET A 19 6.83 8.74 -1.67
CA MET A 19 6.07 9.97 -1.51
C MET A 19 4.70 9.71 -0.90
N SER A 20 4.00 8.64 -1.30
CA SER A 20 2.71 8.27 -0.71
C SER A 20 2.83 7.99 0.80
N VAL A 21 3.87 7.24 1.21
CA VAL A 21 4.14 6.95 2.62
C VAL A 21 4.46 8.22 3.40
N ILE A 22 5.30 9.10 2.86
CA ILE A 22 5.66 10.38 3.49
C ILE A 22 4.40 11.25 3.68
N VAL A 23 3.55 11.34 2.65
CA VAL A 23 2.31 12.13 2.72
C VAL A 23 1.38 11.55 3.79
N SER A 24 1.14 10.24 3.82
CA SER A 24 0.29 9.63 4.86
C SER A 24 0.83 9.86 6.26
N SER A 25 2.13 9.62 6.48
CA SER A 25 2.76 9.85 7.79
C SER A 25 2.68 11.32 8.22
N THR A 26 2.91 12.25 7.29
CA THR A 26 2.80 13.69 7.56
C THR A 26 1.36 14.09 7.89
N CYS A 27 0.37 13.58 7.14
CA CYS A 27 -1.04 13.84 7.41
C CYS A 27 -1.47 13.34 8.79
N LYS A 28 -1.06 12.12 9.17
CA LYS A 28 -1.35 11.56 10.50
C LYS A 28 -0.72 12.38 11.62
N LEU A 29 0.58 12.68 11.52
CA LEU A 29 1.27 13.50 12.51
C LEU A 29 0.66 14.89 12.64
N THR A 30 0.24 15.49 11.52
CA THR A 30 -0.44 16.80 11.52
C THR A 30 -1.81 16.70 12.21
N TYR A 31 -2.56 15.63 11.96
CA TYR A 31 -3.84 15.40 12.61
C TYR A 31 -3.67 15.20 14.12
N ASP A 32 -2.74 14.33 14.53
CA ASP A 32 -2.46 14.06 15.95
C ASP A 32 -1.99 15.32 16.68
N PHE A 33 -1.15 16.14 16.03
CA PHE A 33 -0.71 17.42 16.58
C PHE A 33 -1.88 18.40 16.77
N ILE A 34 -2.75 18.56 15.77
CA ILE A 34 -3.89 19.49 15.83
C ILE A 34 -4.94 19.00 16.83
N ALA A 35 -5.31 17.71 16.76
CA ALA A 35 -6.32 17.13 17.62
C ALA A 35 -5.84 17.05 19.08
N GLY A 36 -4.58 16.67 19.31
CA GLY A 36 -4.00 16.49 20.63
C GLY A 36 -3.61 17.79 21.34
N LEU A 37 -2.97 18.75 20.65
CA LEU A 37 -2.48 19.99 21.30
C LEU A 37 -3.46 21.16 21.19
N ALA A 38 -4.15 21.31 20.06
CA ALA A 38 -5.04 22.45 19.87
C ALA A 38 -6.47 22.15 20.37
N GLY A 39 -6.80 20.89 20.65
CA GLY A 39 -8.15 20.48 21.07
C GLY A 39 -9.23 20.75 20.01
N VAL A 40 -8.82 21.07 18.77
CA VAL A 40 -9.75 21.41 17.68
C VAL A 40 -10.28 20.11 17.10
N GLN A 41 -11.34 19.59 17.70
CA GLN A 41 -12.07 18.44 17.19
C GLN A 41 -13.24 18.91 16.31
N SER A 42 -12.99 19.09 15.02
CA SER A 42 -14.08 19.23 14.05
C SER A 42 -14.35 17.90 13.36
N LYS A 43 -15.64 17.56 13.25
CA LYS A 43 -16.10 16.34 12.58
C LYS A 43 -15.62 16.28 11.13
N GLU A 44 -15.58 17.42 10.46
CA GLU A 44 -15.11 17.55 9.07
C GLU A 44 -13.63 17.22 8.93
N PHE A 45 -12.79 17.66 9.87
CA PHE A 45 -11.36 17.38 9.85
C PHE A 45 -11.06 15.90 10.10
N GLY A 46 -11.82 15.25 10.99
CA GLY A 46 -11.76 13.79 11.19
C GLY A 46 -12.13 13.02 9.91
N CYS A 47 -13.24 13.38 9.27
CA CYS A 47 -13.68 12.77 8.01
C CYS A 47 -12.66 12.95 6.87
N PHE A 48 -12.07 14.14 6.76
CA PHE A 48 -11.05 14.40 5.75
C PHE A 48 -9.77 13.59 5.98
N SER A 49 -9.30 13.54 7.23
CA SER A 49 -8.13 12.77 7.66
C SER A 49 -8.28 11.28 7.32
N ILE A 50 -9.41 10.65 7.69
CA ILE A 50 -9.64 9.22 7.41
C ILE A 50 -9.77 8.92 5.92
N THR A 51 -10.37 9.84 5.16
CA THR A 51 -10.50 9.71 3.70
C THR A 51 -9.12 9.76 3.04
N ILE A 52 -8.25 10.67 3.45
CA ILE A 52 -6.88 10.74 2.91
C ILE A 52 -6.09 9.48 3.26
N ASP A 53 -6.14 9.05 4.51
CA ASP A 53 -5.43 7.86 4.96
C ASP A 53 -5.84 6.60 4.18
N LEU A 54 -7.15 6.43 3.97
CA LEU A 54 -7.67 5.28 3.24
C LEU A 54 -7.30 5.35 1.75
N ALA A 55 -7.38 6.53 1.13
CA ALA A 55 -7.02 6.73 -0.26
C ALA A 55 -5.53 6.45 -0.50
N ILE A 56 -4.64 6.99 0.36
CA ILE A 56 -3.21 6.74 0.26
C ILE A 56 -2.90 5.26 0.51
N SER A 57 -3.52 4.65 1.50
CA SER A 57 -3.38 3.22 1.80
C SER A 57 -3.68 2.34 0.57
N TYR A 58 -4.79 2.61 -0.12
CA TYR A 58 -5.16 1.90 -1.35
C TYR A 58 -4.24 2.22 -2.52
N PHE A 59 -3.84 3.47 -2.67
CA PHE A 59 -2.86 3.86 -3.67
C PHE A 59 -1.53 3.12 -3.47
N SER A 60 -1.01 3.05 -2.25
CA SER A 60 0.22 2.31 -1.94
C SER A 60 0.09 0.81 -2.25
N ALA A 61 -1.07 0.20 -1.97
CA ALA A 61 -1.32 -1.20 -2.34
C ALA A 61 -1.32 -1.43 -3.86
N LEU A 62 -1.94 -0.53 -4.62
CA LEU A 62 -1.91 -0.53 -6.09
C LEU A 62 -0.49 -0.31 -6.64
N LEU A 63 0.30 0.57 -6.01
CA LEU A 63 1.70 0.79 -6.39
C LEU A 63 2.56 -0.45 -6.15
N LEU A 64 2.37 -1.17 -5.05
CA LEU A 64 3.07 -2.43 -4.80
C LEU A 64 2.69 -3.51 -5.80
N PHE A 65 1.42 -3.58 -6.19
CA PHE A 65 0.98 -4.44 -7.27
C PHE A 65 1.63 -4.07 -8.60
N LEU A 66 1.64 -2.77 -8.94
CA LEU A 66 2.28 -2.26 -10.15
C LEU A 66 3.79 -2.53 -10.16
N LEU A 67 4.45 -2.46 -9.00
CA LEU A 67 5.88 -2.74 -8.83
C LEU A 67 6.20 -4.21 -9.17
N GLY A 68 5.42 -5.16 -8.66
CA GLY A 68 5.56 -6.57 -9.02
C GLY A 68 5.24 -6.83 -10.48
N PHE A 69 4.20 -6.17 -11.01
CA PHE A 69 3.82 -6.27 -12.42
C PHE A 69 4.89 -5.70 -13.38
N ASP A 70 5.53 -4.58 -13.08
CA ASP A 70 6.66 -4.01 -13.84
C ASP A 70 7.80 -5.04 -13.98
N ARG A 71 8.14 -5.71 -12.88
CA ARG A 71 9.17 -6.75 -12.88
C ARG A 71 8.77 -7.98 -13.67
N PHE A 72 7.54 -8.44 -13.50
CA PHE A 72 7.02 -9.54 -14.32
C PHE A 72 7.03 -9.20 -15.82
N ALA A 73 6.54 -8.01 -16.20
CA ALA A 73 6.49 -7.58 -17.59
C ALA A 73 7.90 -7.48 -18.20
N ALA A 74 8.86 -6.93 -17.47
CA ALA A 74 10.24 -6.81 -17.92
C ALA A 74 10.90 -8.15 -18.28
N PHE A 75 10.64 -9.20 -17.50
CA PHE A 75 11.29 -10.50 -17.69
C PHE A 75 10.47 -11.48 -18.52
N SER A 76 9.15 -11.49 -18.38
CA SER A 76 8.28 -12.45 -19.06
C SER A 76 7.85 -11.99 -20.45
N SER A 77 7.58 -10.69 -20.67
CA SER A 77 7.00 -10.21 -21.93
C SER A 77 7.52 -8.83 -22.35
N PRO A 78 8.53 -8.78 -23.24
CA PRO A 78 9.09 -7.52 -23.75
C PRO A 78 8.04 -6.62 -24.42
N HIS A 79 7.03 -7.21 -25.07
CA HIS A 79 5.94 -6.48 -25.72
C HIS A 79 5.02 -5.77 -24.72
N LEU A 80 4.73 -6.39 -23.58
CA LEU A 80 3.95 -5.75 -22.51
C LEU A 80 4.75 -4.61 -21.87
N TYR A 81 6.06 -4.83 -21.65
CA TYR A 81 6.95 -3.82 -21.12
C TYR A 81 6.99 -2.57 -22.02
N ASP A 82 7.14 -2.74 -23.34
CA ASP A 82 7.21 -1.62 -24.28
C ASP A 82 5.90 -0.82 -24.42
N ARG A 83 4.75 -1.43 -24.11
CA ARG A 83 3.45 -0.75 -24.13
C ARG A 83 3.14 -0.02 -22.83
N LEU A 84 3.38 -0.66 -21.67
CA LEU A 84 2.94 -0.15 -20.37
C LEU A 84 4.03 0.64 -19.62
N MET A 85 5.31 0.24 -19.74
CA MET A 85 6.38 0.71 -18.85
C MET A 85 7.27 1.81 -19.46
N LYS A 86 6.83 2.43 -20.56
CA LYS A 86 7.43 3.68 -21.04
C LYS A 86 7.04 4.85 -20.12
N SER A 87 7.88 5.89 -20.05
CA SER A 87 7.71 7.02 -19.13
C SER A 87 6.35 7.73 -19.24
N ARG A 88 5.87 7.95 -20.48
CA ARG A 88 4.55 8.57 -20.74
C ARG A 88 3.36 7.71 -20.26
N PRO A 89 3.19 6.46 -20.71
CA PRO A 89 2.07 5.62 -20.24
C PRO A 89 2.16 5.33 -18.74
N LEU A 90 3.37 5.16 -18.19
CA LEU A 90 3.55 4.97 -16.74
C LEU A 90 3.01 6.17 -15.94
N GLY A 91 3.29 7.40 -16.37
CA GLY A 91 2.73 8.60 -15.73
C GLY A 91 1.20 8.61 -15.75
N CYS A 92 0.59 8.28 -16.88
CA CYS A 92 -0.87 8.15 -16.99
C CYS A 92 -1.43 7.05 -16.08
N ILE A 93 -0.74 5.91 -15.97
CA ILE A 93 -1.13 4.81 -15.07
C ILE A 93 -1.06 5.27 -13.61
N LEU A 94 0.02 5.94 -13.19
CA LEU A 94 0.17 6.44 -11.82
C LEU A 94 -0.95 7.42 -11.45
N ILE A 95 -1.26 8.37 -12.34
CA ILE A 95 -2.37 9.31 -12.14
C ILE A 95 -3.70 8.56 -12.10
N GLY A 96 -3.91 7.59 -13.00
CA GLY A 96 -5.11 6.77 -13.05
C GLY A 96 -5.32 5.96 -11.76
N LEU A 97 -4.26 5.35 -11.22
CA LEU A 97 -4.29 4.62 -9.96
C LEU A 97 -4.60 5.53 -8.78
N LEU A 98 -4.04 6.74 -8.77
CA LEU A 98 -4.34 7.73 -7.74
C LEU A 98 -5.82 8.13 -7.78
N VAL A 99 -6.33 8.53 -8.95
CA VAL A 99 -7.75 8.87 -9.14
C VAL A 99 -8.66 7.71 -8.75
N PHE A 100 -8.32 6.49 -9.18
CA PHE A 100 -9.07 5.28 -8.83
C PHE A 100 -9.12 5.06 -7.31
N SER A 101 -7.98 5.16 -6.62
CA SER A 101 -7.93 5.00 -5.16
C SER A 101 -8.80 6.03 -4.42
N THR A 102 -8.78 7.29 -4.89
CA THR A 102 -9.60 8.37 -4.33
C THR A 102 -11.09 8.13 -4.56
N VAL A 103 -11.48 7.73 -5.77
CA VAL A 103 -12.89 7.46 -6.11
C VAL A 103 -13.43 6.29 -5.27
N ILE A 104 -12.70 5.19 -5.16
CA ILE A 104 -13.10 4.04 -4.35
C ILE A 104 -13.24 4.44 -2.88
N THR A 105 -12.31 5.23 -2.37
CA THR A 105 -12.36 5.72 -0.99
C THR A 105 -13.59 6.61 -0.73
N LEU A 106 -13.91 7.52 -1.66
CA LEU A 106 -15.12 8.35 -1.55
C LEU A 106 -16.41 7.53 -1.61
N LEU A 107 -16.43 6.45 -2.40
CA LEU A 107 -17.56 5.51 -2.45
C LEU A 107 -17.72 4.79 -1.11
N ILE A 108 -16.63 4.25 -0.55
CA ILE A 108 -16.65 3.57 0.75
C ILE A 108 -17.07 4.52 1.85
N TYR A 109 -16.55 5.76 1.84
CA TYR A 109 -16.95 6.80 2.78
C TYR A 109 -18.47 7.04 2.74
N LYS A 110 -19.03 7.25 1.54
CA LYS A 110 -20.46 7.51 1.36
C LYS A 110 -21.35 6.32 1.75
N ILE A 111 -20.93 5.10 1.44
CA ILE A 111 -21.71 3.88 1.70
C ILE A 111 -21.63 3.50 3.19
N SER A 112 -20.42 3.58 3.77
CA SER A 112 -20.15 3.03 5.10
C SER A 112 -20.39 4.03 6.23
N GLY A 113 -20.53 5.32 5.93
CA GLY A 113 -20.60 6.38 6.95
C GLY A 113 -19.32 6.46 7.78
N LEU A 114 -18.17 6.34 7.12
CA LEU A 114 -16.86 6.28 7.76
C LEU A 114 -16.56 7.61 8.50
N GLY A 115 -16.15 7.52 9.76
CA GLY A 115 -15.87 8.66 10.61
C GLY A 115 -14.68 8.41 11.53
N ARG A 116 -14.11 9.50 12.05
CA ARG A 116 -12.95 9.49 12.94
C ARG A 116 -13.20 10.44 14.10
N SER A 117 -12.95 9.96 15.31
CA SER A 117 -13.05 10.73 16.56
C SER A 117 -11.78 10.55 17.38
N PHE A 118 -11.42 11.56 18.15
CA PHE A 118 -10.27 11.51 19.04
C PHE A 118 -10.76 11.44 20.48
N ASP A 119 -10.46 10.34 21.18
CA ASP A 119 -10.93 10.07 22.54
C ASP A 119 -9.74 9.74 23.45
N GLU A 120 -9.66 10.37 24.62
CA GLU A 120 -8.63 10.14 25.67
C GLU A 120 -7.19 9.82 25.18
N ASN A 121 -6.69 10.57 24.19
CA ASN A 121 -5.37 10.44 23.54
C ASN A 121 -5.23 9.36 22.46
N ALA A 122 -6.32 8.75 22.02
CA ALA A 122 -6.35 7.76 20.96
C ALA A 122 -7.27 8.18 19.80
N MET A 123 -6.85 7.85 18.59
CA MET A 123 -7.60 8.09 17.36
C MET A 123 -8.45 6.87 17.02
N ASN A 124 -9.76 7.03 17.10
CA ASN A 124 -10.74 5.96 16.92
C ASN A 124 -11.50 6.13 15.60
N ASP A 125 -11.40 5.12 14.75
CA ASP A 125 -12.09 5.05 13.47
C ASP A 125 -13.37 4.22 13.62
N TYR A 126 -14.51 4.76 13.15
CA TYR A 126 -15.80 4.08 13.21
C TYR A 126 -16.51 4.11 11.85
N ALA A 127 -17.35 3.12 11.59
CA ALA A 127 -18.18 3.03 10.40
C ALA A 127 -19.57 2.50 10.77
N SER A 128 -20.62 3.07 10.18
CA SER A 128 -22.00 2.61 10.32
C SER A 128 -22.21 1.24 9.69
N ASP A 129 -21.63 1.01 8.51
CA ASP A 129 -21.56 -0.31 7.87
C ASP A 129 -20.11 -0.79 7.79
N ARG A 130 -19.77 -1.72 8.69
CA ARG A 130 -18.42 -2.28 8.81
C ARG A 130 -18.10 -3.28 7.70
N ILE A 131 -19.11 -3.93 7.13
CA ILE A 131 -18.92 -4.98 6.13
C ILE A 131 -18.34 -4.37 4.87
N SER A 132 -18.87 -3.24 4.43
CA SER A 132 -18.38 -2.50 3.26
C SER A 132 -16.90 -2.12 3.39
N VAL A 133 -16.49 -1.58 4.54
CA VAL A 133 -15.08 -1.22 4.81
C VAL A 133 -14.18 -2.45 4.83
N GLN A 134 -14.62 -3.53 5.49
CA GLN A 134 -13.85 -4.77 5.58
C GLN A 134 -13.63 -5.40 4.21
N VAL A 135 -14.68 -5.56 3.40
CA VAL A 135 -14.59 -6.15 2.06
C VAL A 135 -13.64 -5.36 1.18
N SER A 136 -13.73 -4.03 1.19
CA SER A 136 -12.79 -3.19 0.44
C SER A 136 -11.36 -3.39 0.92
N ASN A 137 -11.12 -3.37 2.24
CA ASN A 137 -9.78 -3.61 2.78
C ASN A 137 -9.24 -4.97 2.36
N TYR A 138 -10.04 -6.05 2.42
CA TYR A 138 -9.61 -7.38 1.97
C TYR A 138 -9.16 -7.37 0.50
N ILE A 139 -9.91 -6.72 -0.38
CA ILE A 139 -9.56 -6.62 -1.81
C ILE A 139 -8.21 -5.90 -1.98
N PHE A 140 -8.01 -4.76 -1.32
CA PHE A 140 -6.75 -4.02 -1.43
C PHE A 140 -5.58 -4.72 -0.73
N HIS A 141 -5.84 -5.52 0.31
CA HIS A 141 -4.82 -6.35 0.96
C HIS A 141 -4.41 -7.56 0.12
N ALA A 142 -5.31 -8.10 -0.71
CA ALA A 142 -4.96 -9.17 -1.64
C ALA A 142 -3.97 -8.70 -2.72
N LEU A 143 -3.97 -7.43 -3.10
CA LEU A 143 -3.12 -6.89 -4.18
C LEU A 143 -1.60 -7.08 -3.92
N PRO A 144 -1.03 -6.66 -2.77
CA PRO A 144 0.36 -6.97 -2.43
C PRO A 144 0.66 -8.48 -2.40
N ILE A 145 -0.29 -9.31 -1.97
CA ILE A 145 -0.10 -10.77 -1.95
C ILE A 145 0.00 -11.29 -3.38
N VAL A 146 -0.88 -10.85 -4.28
CA VAL A 146 -0.79 -11.21 -5.72
C VAL A 146 0.51 -10.67 -6.32
N SER A 147 0.99 -9.50 -5.89
CA SER A 147 2.29 -8.96 -6.30
C SER A 147 3.45 -9.91 -5.99
N SER A 148 3.41 -10.62 -4.86
CA SER A 148 4.44 -11.61 -4.50
C SER A 148 4.55 -12.74 -5.54
N VAL A 149 3.42 -13.15 -6.12
CA VAL A 149 3.40 -14.17 -7.19
C VAL A 149 4.13 -13.65 -8.43
N PHE A 150 3.94 -12.37 -8.79
CA PHE A 150 4.68 -11.77 -9.90
C PHE A 150 6.19 -11.72 -9.67
N TYR A 151 6.64 -11.46 -8.43
CA TYR A 151 8.06 -11.55 -8.08
C TYR A 151 8.60 -12.97 -8.24
N LEU A 152 7.85 -13.99 -7.80
CA LEU A 152 8.25 -15.39 -7.98
C LEU A 152 8.29 -15.79 -9.46
N LEU A 153 7.33 -15.34 -10.26
CA LEU A 153 7.33 -15.58 -11.71
C LEU A 153 8.50 -14.88 -12.40
N ALA A 154 8.79 -13.63 -12.02
CA ALA A 154 9.95 -12.89 -12.50
C ALA A 154 11.26 -13.63 -12.16
N TYR A 155 11.39 -14.11 -10.92
CA TYR A 155 12.53 -14.92 -10.47
C TYR A 155 12.70 -16.20 -11.28
N LYS A 156 11.61 -16.96 -11.47
CA LYS A 156 11.63 -18.19 -12.30
C LYS A 156 12.02 -17.90 -13.75
N SER A 157 11.48 -16.82 -14.33
CA SER A 157 11.80 -16.42 -15.70
C SER A 157 13.27 -16.01 -15.84
N LEU A 158 13.81 -15.27 -14.87
CA LEU A 158 15.24 -14.92 -14.79
C LEU A 158 16.12 -16.16 -14.74
N ARG A 159 15.77 -17.13 -13.89
CA ARG A 159 16.54 -18.37 -13.71
C ARG A 159 16.55 -19.24 -14.95
N SER A 160 15.41 -19.40 -15.61
CA SER A 160 15.31 -20.12 -16.89
C SER A 160 16.18 -19.47 -17.98
N LYS A 161 16.16 -18.12 -18.09
CA LYS A 161 17.01 -17.40 -19.05
C LYS A 161 18.51 -17.51 -18.76
N ARG A 162 18.91 -17.79 -17.52
CA ARG A 162 20.33 -17.95 -17.16
C ARG A 162 20.93 -19.25 -17.70
N GLU A 163 20.12 -20.28 -17.85
CA GLU A 163 20.53 -21.59 -18.37
C GLU A 163 20.84 -21.52 -19.88
N ASP A 164 20.13 -20.65 -20.61
CA ASP A 164 20.27 -20.50 -22.07
C ASP A 164 21.38 -19.52 -22.52
N VAL A 165 21.95 -18.73 -21.60
CA VAL A 165 22.90 -17.67 -21.96
C VAL A 165 24.35 -18.19 -21.94
N VAL A 166 25.00 -18.19 -23.12
CA VAL A 166 26.40 -18.60 -23.29
C VAL A 166 27.39 -17.45 -22.97
N SER A 167 26.98 -16.19 -23.16
CA SER A 167 27.86 -15.02 -22.99
C SER A 167 28.06 -14.59 -21.53
N GLN A 168 29.33 -14.44 -21.12
CA GLN A 168 29.73 -14.04 -19.77
C GLN A 168 29.31 -12.60 -19.42
N ALA A 169 29.31 -11.68 -20.41
CA ALA A 169 28.88 -10.30 -20.20
C ALA A 169 27.38 -10.19 -19.87
N THR A 170 26.54 -10.99 -20.55
CA THR A 170 25.11 -11.05 -20.30
C THR A 170 24.81 -11.67 -18.94
N LYS A 171 25.58 -12.68 -18.50
CA LYS A 171 25.47 -13.25 -17.14
C LYS A 171 25.72 -12.22 -16.05
N ILE A 172 26.75 -11.36 -16.19
CA ILE A 172 27.07 -10.32 -15.20
C ILE A 172 25.94 -9.28 -15.10
N LEU A 173 25.38 -8.85 -16.24
CA LEU A 173 24.24 -7.93 -16.23
C LEU A 173 23.02 -8.56 -15.56
N LEU A 174 22.71 -9.82 -15.88
CA LEU A 174 21.58 -10.53 -15.30
C LEU A 174 21.72 -10.67 -13.78
N ASP A 175 22.90 -11.05 -13.29
CA ASP A 175 23.21 -11.18 -11.86
C ASP A 175 23.10 -9.84 -11.12
N LYS A 176 23.54 -8.74 -11.76
CA LYS A 176 23.37 -7.39 -11.22
C LYS A 176 21.90 -6.97 -11.12
N PHE A 177 21.08 -7.30 -12.12
CA PHE A 177 19.64 -7.03 -12.10
C PHE A 177 18.91 -7.84 -11.03
N GLU A 178 19.24 -9.13 -10.91
CA GLU A 178 18.69 -10.02 -9.89
C GLU A 178 19.02 -9.51 -8.48
N ARG A 179 20.29 -9.25 -8.18
CA ARG A 179 20.72 -8.84 -6.84
C ARG A 179 20.25 -7.45 -6.42
N SER A 180 20.19 -6.51 -7.35
CA SER A 180 19.86 -5.13 -7.00
C SER A 180 18.36 -4.88 -7.05
N MET A 181 17.72 -5.13 -8.19
CA MET A 181 16.34 -4.67 -8.42
C MET A 181 15.27 -5.63 -7.94
N LEU A 182 15.46 -6.94 -8.15
CA LEU A 182 14.50 -7.95 -7.69
C LEU A 182 14.53 -8.03 -6.16
N ASN A 183 15.73 -8.08 -5.58
CA ASN A 183 15.89 -8.17 -4.13
C ASN A 183 15.31 -6.93 -3.42
N GLN A 184 15.59 -5.71 -3.91
CA GLN A 184 15.00 -4.48 -3.35
C GLN A 184 13.47 -4.50 -3.38
N GLY A 185 12.88 -4.90 -4.51
CA GLY A 185 11.42 -5.00 -4.62
C GLY A 185 10.82 -6.03 -3.65
N MET A 186 11.46 -7.20 -3.50
CA MET A 186 11.05 -8.20 -2.53
C MET A 186 11.16 -7.71 -1.09
N TRP A 187 12.24 -6.99 -0.73
CA TRP A 187 12.39 -6.41 0.60
C TRP A 187 11.29 -5.39 0.92
N ILE A 188 10.98 -4.49 -0.02
CA ILE A 188 9.89 -3.52 0.13
C ILE A 188 8.56 -4.25 0.36
N LEU A 189 8.30 -5.33 -0.40
CA LEU A 189 7.08 -6.11 -0.26
C LEU A 189 7.01 -6.84 1.09
N ILE A 190 8.11 -7.47 1.53
CA ILE A 190 8.17 -8.18 2.81
C ILE A 190 7.95 -7.22 3.97
N VAL A 191 8.64 -6.08 3.99
CA VAL A 191 8.49 -5.07 5.05
C VAL A 191 7.05 -4.56 5.08
N TYR A 192 6.44 -4.30 3.92
CA TYR A 192 5.05 -3.89 3.85
C TYR A 192 4.08 -4.96 4.39
N LEU A 193 4.28 -6.22 4.02
CA LEU A 193 3.44 -7.33 4.49
C LEU A 193 3.58 -7.54 6.00
N LEU A 194 4.78 -7.42 6.57
CA LEU A 194 5.02 -7.52 8.01
C LEU A 194 4.31 -6.39 8.77
N MET A 195 4.49 -5.14 8.34
CA MET A 195 3.81 -3.99 8.95
C MET A 195 2.27 -4.12 8.92
N ARG A 196 1.74 -4.77 7.88
CA ARG A 196 0.29 -5.02 7.76
C ARG A 196 -0.19 -6.24 8.51
N LEU A 197 0.63 -7.27 8.65
CA LEU A 197 0.31 -8.44 9.47
C LEU A 197 0.09 -8.05 10.93
N ASP A 198 0.91 -7.16 11.47
CA ASP A 198 0.75 -6.67 12.84
C ASP A 198 -0.63 -6.01 13.04
N GLN A 199 -1.07 -5.20 12.07
CA GLN A 199 -2.39 -4.54 12.09
C GLN A 199 -3.55 -5.53 11.90
N LEU A 200 -3.36 -6.60 11.13
CA LEU A 200 -4.37 -7.63 10.91
C LEU A 200 -4.51 -8.51 12.17
N VAL A 201 -3.38 -8.88 12.77
CA VAL A 201 -3.33 -9.72 13.97
C VAL A 201 -3.95 -8.99 15.16
N SER A 202 -3.68 -7.70 15.34
CA SER A 202 -4.32 -6.90 16.38
C SER A 202 -5.85 -6.84 16.19
N ALA A 203 -6.32 -6.61 14.96
CA ALA A 203 -7.74 -6.58 14.65
C ALA A 203 -8.45 -7.94 14.89
N PHE A 204 -7.78 -9.06 14.60
CA PHE A 204 -8.31 -10.39 14.88
C PHE A 204 -8.31 -10.74 16.37
N TRP A 205 -7.28 -10.32 17.09
CA TRP A 205 -7.16 -10.57 18.53
C TRP A 205 -8.30 -9.91 19.31
N ASP A 206 -8.66 -8.68 18.94
CA ASP A 206 -9.78 -7.95 19.56
C ASP A 206 -11.14 -8.60 19.30
N GLN A 207 -11.34 -9.26 18.15
CA GLN A 207 -12.55 -10.04 17.88
C GLN A 207 -12.62 -11.37 18.65
N GLY A 208 -11.47 -11.96 18.99
CA GLY A 208 -11.38 -13.26 19.67
C GLY A 208 -11.80 -13.25 21.14
N GLN A 209 -11.80 -12.09 21.80
CA GLN A 209 -12.15 -12.01 23.23
C GLN A 209 -13.66 -11.98 23.52
N GLY A 210 -14.53 -12.10 22.52
CA GLY A 210 -15.98 -12.18 22.74
C GLY A 210 -16.59 -10.94 23.43
N ILE A 211 -15.88 -9.81 23.43
CA ILE A 211 -16.43 -8.54 23.88
C ILE A 211 -17.45 -8.12 22.82
N PRO A 212 -18.76 -8.03 23.14
CA PRO A 212 -19.73 -7.52 22.19
C PRO A 212 -19.28 -6.12 21.79
N PHE A 213 -19.15 -5.90 20.49
CA PHE A 213 -18.73 -4.64 19.89
C PHE A 213 -19.84 -3.57 20.00
N ASN A 214 -20.38 -3.38 21.20
CA ASN A 214 -21.15 -2.21 21.55
C ASN A 214 -20.17 -1.03 21.59
N ALA A 215 -20.59 0.09 21.02
CA ALA A 215 -19.97 1.37 21.32
C ALA A 215 -20.04 1.58 22.84
N GLN A 216 -18.96 1.26 23.56
CA GLN A 216 -18.69 1.86 24.85
C GLN A 216 -17.57 2.88 24.64
N PRO A 217 -17.82 4.17 24.93
CA PRO A 217 -16.71 5.06 25.25
C PRO A 217 -16.00 4.43 26.45
N LEU A 218 -14.68 4.30 26.36
CA LEU A 218 -13.84 3.92 27.49
C LEU A 218 -13.81 5.09 28.46
N SER A 219 -14.88 5.26 29.22
CA SER A 219 -14.91 6.12 30.40
C SER A 219 -14.98 5.23 31.63
N LEU A 220 -14.01 5.46 32.53
CA LEU A 220 -13.95 5.05 33.93
C LEU A 220 -13.65 3.57 34.24
N GLN A 221 -12.36 3.28 34.44
CA GLN A 221 -11.95 2.56 35.66
C GLN A 221 -10.49 2.87 36.06
N ASN A 222 -10.30 3.96 36.82
CA ASN A 222 -9.47 4.00 38.04
C ASN A 222 -9.35 5.43 38.59
N SER A 223 -10.44 5.90 39.19
CA SER A 223 -10.34 6.73 40.38
C SER A 223 -10.09 5.80 41.57
N HIS A 224 -8.85 5.69 42.04
CA HIS A 224 -8.46 5.48 43.44
C HIS A 224 -6.93 5.35 43.53
N LEU A 225 -6.26 6.50 43.61
CA LEU A 225 -5.15 6.89 44.49
C LEU A 225 -4.38 8.07 43.90
#